data_AF-A0A536T9Q8-F1
#
_entry.id   AF-A0A536T9Q8-F1
#
_cell.length_a   1.000
_cell.length_b   1.000
_cell.length_c   1.000
_cell.angle_alpha   90.00
_cell.angle_beta   90.00
_cell.angle_gamma   90.00
#
_symmetry.space_group_name_H-M   'P 1'
#
loop_
_entity.id
_entity.type
_entity.pdbx_description
1 polymer ?
#
loop_
_entity_poly.entity_id
_entity_poly.type
_entity_poly.pdbx_seq_one_letter_code
_entity_poly.pdbx_strand_id
1 'polypeptide(L)' 'MQTSLGDVEMRADNHQLLQPLYISTLEKNQKYDVEDTGLGWKSDAKVEAKATALPTTCKMERPK' A
#
# COMPACT_ATOMS: atom_id res chain seq x y z
N MET A 1 -13.22 -1.13 2.51
CA MET A 1 -13.04 -1.80 3.82
C MET A 1 -12.01 -0.99 4.59
N GLN A 2 -12.31 -0.59 5.83
CA GLN A 2 -11.37 0.17 6.64
C GLN A 2 -10.35 -0.76 7.30
N THR A 3 -9.06 -0.42 7.22
CA THR A 3 -7.97 -1.08 7.94
C THR A 3 -7.23 -0.09 8.84
N SER A 4 -6.28 -0.55 9.64
CA SER A 4 -5.38 0.30 10.41
C SER A 4 -4.49 1.19 9.53
N LEU A 5 -4.30 0.85 8.25
CA LEU A 5 -3.49 1.59 7.28
C LEU A 5 -4.34 2.43 6.31
N GLY A 6 -5.66 2.45 6.49
CA GLY A 6 -6.60 3.20 5.65
C GLY A 6 -7.58 2.31 4.88
N ASP A 7 -8.30 2.94 3.96
CA ASP A 7 -9.31 2.28 3.13
C ASP A 7 -8.68 1.39 2.06
N VAL A 8 -9.21 0.17 1.95
CA VAL A 8 -8.83 -0.79 0.91
C VAL A 8 -10.06 -1.30 0.14
N GLU A 9 -9.84 -1.69 -1.12
CA GLU A 9 -10.87 -2.24 -2.00
C GLU A 9 -10.26 -3.32 -2.89
N MET A 10 -10.96 -4.45 -3.07
CA MET A 10 -10.60 -5.43 -4.09
C MET A 10 -11.30 -5.06 -5.39
N ARG A 11 -10.56 -4.60 -6.41
CA ARG A 11 -11.19 -4.16 -7.66
C ARG A 11 -11.72 -5.35 -8.48
N ALA A 12 -12.92 -5.19 -9.01
CA ALA A 12 -13.66 -6.29 -9.63
C ALA A 12 -13.11 -6.73 -11.01
N ASP A 13 -12.42 -5.83 -11.71
CA ASP A 13 -11.95 -6.04 -13.09
C ASP A 13 -10.70 -6.93 -13.19
N ASN A 14 -9.87 -7.00 -12.14
CA ASN A 14 -8.68 -7.87 -12.14
C ASN A 14 -8.32 -8.49 -10.77
N HIS A 15 -9.15 -8.32 -9.73
CA HIS A 15 -8.86 -8.80 -8.37
C HIS A 15 -7.51 -8.32 -7.80
N GLN A 16 -7.08 -7.11 -8.16
CA GLN A 16 -6.00 -6.43 -7.44
C GLN A 16 -6.56 -5.74 -6.19
N LEU A 17 -5.89 -5.92 -5.05
CA LEU A 17 -6.18 -5.11 -3.88
C LEU A 17 -5.64 -3.70 -4.10
N LEU A 18 -6.53 -2.70 -4.07
CA LEU A 18 -6.18 -1.29 -3.97
C LEU A 18 -6.07 -0.93 -2.49
N GLN A 19 -4.92 -0.40 -2.10
CA GLN A 19 -4.62 0.02 -0.74
C GLN A 19 -3.73 1.26 -0.76
N PRO A 20 -3.65 2.03 0.34
CA PRO A 20 -2.73 3.15 0.42
C PRO A 20 -1.28 2.67 0.32
N LEU A 21 -0.45 3.44 -0.37
CA LEU A 21 1.00 3.22 -0.43
C LEU A 21 1.70 4.29 0.39
N TYR A 22 2.73 3.87 1.12
CA TYR A 22 3.56 4.76 1.94
C TYR A 22 4.97 4.80 1.36
N ILE A 23 5.45 6.01 1.11
CA ILE A 23 6.84 6.25 0.73
C ILE A 23 7.59 6.60 2.02
N SER A 24 8.69 5.91 2.26
CA SER A 24 9.45 6.05 3.50
C SER A 24 10.95 6.06 3.23
N THR A 25 11.67 6.86 4.01
CA THR A 25 13.13 6.91 4.05
C THR A 25 13.62 6.11 5.25
N LEU A 26 14.68 5.32 5.04
CA LEU A 26 15.39 4.64 6.11
C LEU A 26 16.42 5.61 6.70
N GLU A 27 16.24 6.04 7.95
CA GLU A 27 17.12 7.00 8.61
C GLU A 27 17.28 6.73 10.10
N LYS A 28 18.26 7.39 10.74
CA LYS A 28 18.49 7.28 12.19
C LYS A 28 17.38 7.96 13.00
N ASN A 29 17.39 7.71 14.31
CA ASN A 29 16.51 8.38 15.29
C ASN A 29 15.01 8.15 15.08
N GLN A 30 14.63 7.04 14.46
CA GLN A 30 13.22 6.66 14.39
C GLN A 30 12.78 5.93 15.66
N LYS A 31 11.49 6.03 15.98
CA LYS A 31 10.90 5.41 17.18
C LYS A 31 11.08 3.88 17.20
N TYR A 32 11.01 3.26 16.03
CA TYR A 32 11.15 1.82 15.86
C TYR A 32 12.40 1.55 15.03
N ASP A 33 13.34 0.82 15.62
CA ASP A 33 14.54 0.35 14.96
C ASP A 33 14.23 -0.86 14.06
N VAL A 34 14.94 -0.97 12.95
CA VAL A 34 14.91 -2.10 12.04
C VAL A 34 16.14 -2.94 12.30
N GLU A 35 15.91 -4.13 12.87
CA GLU A 35 16.93 -5.18 13.03
C GLU A 35 18.16 -4.74 13.85
N ASP A 36 17.95 -3.89 14.87
CA ASP A 36 19.00 -3.36 15.76
C ASP A 36 20.14 -2.64 15.01
N THR A 37 19.83 -2.04 13.86
CA THR A 37 20.81 -1.35 13.00
C THR A 37 21.06 0.10 13.43
N GLY A 38 20.23 0.66 14.31
CA GLY A 38 20.21 2.08 14.61
C GLY A 38 19.39 2.91 13.61
N LEU A 39 18.71 2.27 12.66
CA LEU A 39 17.92 2.90 11.60
C LEU A 39 16.45 2.49 11.71
N GLY A 40 15.54 3.34 11.24
CA GLY A 40 14.14 2.98 11.09
C GLY A 40 13.45 3.73 9.95
N TRP A 41 12.21 3.35 9.68
CA TRP A 41 11.42 3.93 8.60
C TRP A 41 10.71 5.21 9.04
N LYS A 42 11.05 6.33 8.41
CA LYS A 42 10.28 7.58 8.47
C LYS A 42 9.32 7.64 7.29
N SER A 43 8.04 7.84 7.55
CA SER A 43 7.05 8.06 6.49
C SER A 43 7.17 9.48 5.90
N ASP A 44 7.40 9.57 4.60
CA ASP A 44 7.56 10.83 3.87
C ASP A 44 6.28 11.24 3.15
N ALA A 45 5.55 10.28 2.58
CA ALA A 45 4.31 10.53 1.87
C ALA A 45 3.35 9.34 1.91
N LYS A 46 2.06 9.64 1.72
CA LYS A 46 0.99 8.67 1.56
C LYS A 46 0.31 8.90 0.22
N VAL A 47 0.14 7.83 -0.55
CA VAL A 47 -0.66 7.80 -1.77
C VAL A 47 -1.96 7.05 -1.46
N GLU A 48 -3.10 7.72 -1.61
CA GLU A 48 -4.40 7.13 -1.31
C GLU A 48 -4.74 5.95 -2.23
N ALA A 49 -5.49 4.97 -1.74
CA ALA A 49 -5.76 3.71 -2.45
C ALA A 49 -6.33 3.89 -3.86
N LYS A 50 -7.19 4.90 -4.09
CA LYS A 50 -7.73 5.17 -5.42
C LYS A 50 -6.66 5.61 -6.43
N ALA A 51 -5.63 6.33 -5.97
CA ALA A 51 -4.54 6.81 -6.81
C ALA A 51 -3.54 5.70 -7.17
N THR A 52 -3.61 4.53 -6.53
CA THR A 52 -2.75 3.37 -6.84
C THR A 52 -3.34 2.47 -7.94
N ALA A 53 -4.54 2.81 -8.44
CA ALA A 53 -5.19 2.07 -9.51
C ALA A 53 -4.52 2.31 -10.86
N LEU A 54 -3.75 1.33 -11.34
CA LEU A 54 -3.19 1.33 -12.68
C LEU A 54 -4.10 0.65 -13.71
N PRO A 55 -4.04 1.03 -15.00
CA PRO A 55 -4.72 0.31 -16.07
C PRO A 55 -4.35 -1.18 -16.08
N THR A 56 -5.31 -2.04 -16.46
CA THR A 56 -5.11 -3.49 -16.58
C THR A 56 -5.48 -3.98 -17.98
N THR A 57 -4.83 -5.05 -18.40
CA THR A 57 -5.17 -5.81 -19.61
C THR A 57 -5.93 -7.11 -19.29
N CYS A 58 -6.17 -7.40 -18.01
CA CYS A 58 -6.88 -8.59 -17.56
C CYS A 58 -8.32 -8.62 -18.11
N LYS A 59 -8.72 -9.75 -18.69
CA LYS A 59 -10.09 -10.03 -19.10
C LYS A 59 -10.60 -11.18 -18.25
N MET A 60 -11.16 -10.85 -17.09
CA MET A 60 -11.57 -11.87 -16.12
C MET A 60 -12.88 -12.55 -16.53
N GLU A 61 -12.85 -13.87 -16.65
CA GLU A 61 -14.07 -14.67 -16.80
C GLU A 61 -14.82 -14.75 -15.46
N ARG A 62 -16.14 -14.51 -15.49
CA ARG A 62 -16.97 -14.54 -14.30
C ARG A 62 -17.60 -15.93 -14.10
N PRO A 63 -17.81 -16.37 -12.84
CA PRO A 63 -18.59 -17.58 -12.56
C PRO A 63 -20.00 -17.49 -13.15
N LYS A 64 -20.54 -18.64 -13.56
CA LYS A 64 -21.91 -18.80 -14.08
C LYS A 64 -22.90 -19.08 -12.97
#